data_AF-A0A8D8DAE0-F1
#
_entry.id   AF-A0A8D8DAE0-F1
#
_cell.length_a   1.000
_cell.length_b   1.000
_cell.length_c   1.000
_cell.angle_alpha   90.00
_cell.angle_beta   90.00
_cell.angle_gamma   90.00
#
_symmetry.space_group_name_H-M   'P 1'
#
loop_
_entity.id
_entity.type
_entity.pdbx_description
1 polymer ?
#
loop_
_entity_poly.entity_id
_entity_poly.type
_entity_poly.pdbx_seq_one_letter_code
_entity_poly.pdbx_strand_id
1 'polypeptide(L)'
;IDFLLIILRRKPFMIKIQKKISQGLNVLQYYTTKQWVFKNEQMFAMYNRLSAKDQDTFFLDITHLDYSTYFLNYVLGIRQYVLKEPPETLPKAKRLLRKLYIMDKLVQGAIY
;
A
#
# COMPACT_ATOMS: atom_id res chain seq x y z
N ILE A 1 -18.28 -11.87 -13.39
CA ILE A 1 -19.07 -10.64 -13.12
C ILE A 1 -19.57 -10.00 -14.42
N ASP A 2 -18.69 -9.60 -15.35
CA ASP A 2 -19.16 -9.00 -16.62
C ASP A 2 -20.04 -9.95 -17.45
N PHE A 3 -19.73 -11.26 -17.47
CA PHE A 3 -20.59 -12.26 -18.10
C PHE A 3 -22.02 -12.28 -17.51
N LEU A 4 -22.14 -12.22 -16.18
CA LEU A 4 -23.43 -12.12 -15.50
C LEU A 4 -24.14 -10.80 -15.84
N LEU A 5 -23.41 -9.69 -15.88
CA LEU A 5 -23.98 -8.39 -16.27
C LEU A 5 -24.52 -8.43 -17.71
N ILE A 6 -23.82 -9.08 -18.64
CA ILE A 6 -24.26 -9.26 -20.03
C ILE A 6 -25.55 -10.09 -20.08
N ILE A 7 -25.62 -11.22 -19.35
CA ILE A 7 -26.84 -12.04 -19.25
C ILE A 7 -28.00 -11.22 -18.68
N LEU A 8 -27.73 -10.40 -17.66
CA LEU A 8 -28.70 -9.51 -17.03
C LEU A 8 -28.99 -8.23 -17.85
N ARG A 9 -28.51 -8.12 -19.10
CA ARG A 9 -28.62 -6.94 -19.98
C ARG A 9 -28.14 -5.63 -19.35
N ARG A 10 -27.18 -5.71 -18.43
CA ARG A 10 -26.50 -4.58 -17.79
C ARG A 10 -25.15 -4.34 -18.46
N LYS A 11 -24.72 -3.08 -18.45
CA LYS A 11 -23.45 -2.66 -19.06
C LYS A 11 -22.25 -3.28 -18.32
N PRO A 12 -21.40 -4.08 -18.99
CA PRO A 12 -20.18 -4.60 -18.38
C PRO A 12 -19.15 -3.48 -18.19
N PHE A 13 -18.41 -3.52 -17.09
CA PHE A 13 -17.43 -2.47 -16.74
C PHE A 13 -16.12 -3.02 -16.18
N MET A 14 -16.12 -4.25 -15.64
CA MET A 14 -15.00 -4.79 -14.90
C MET A 14 -13.77 -5.03 -15.79
N ILE A 15 -13.95 -5.56 -17.00
CA ILE A 15 -12.88 -5.77 -17.99
C ILE A 15 -12.17 -4.45 -18.32
N LYS A 16 -12.93 -3.35 -18.44
CA LYS A 16 -12.34 -2.03 -18.73
C LYS A 16 -11.47 -1.54 -17.58
N ILE A 17 -11.91 -1.75 -16.34
CA ILE A 17 -11.14 -1.41 -15.14
C ILE A 17 -9.88 -2.29 -15.05
N GLN A 18 -10.03 -3.60 -15.21
CA GLN A 18 -8.92 -4.56 -15.17
C GLN A 18 -7.85 -4.23 -16.23
N LYS A 19 -8.26 -3.84 -17.44
CA LYS A 19 -7.32 -3.40 -18.48
C LYS A 19 -6.51 -2.17 -18.06
N LYS A 20 -7.13 -1.16 -17.43
CA LYS A 20 -6.42 0.02 -16.90
C LYS A 20 -5.47 -0.35 -15.78
N ILE A 21 -5.89 -1.23 -14.86
CA ILE A 21 -5.04 -1.72 -13.77
C ILE A 21 -3.82 -2.45 -14.34
N SER A 22 -4.03 -3.37 -15.27
CA SER A 22 -2.94 -4.13 -15.91
C SER A 22 -1.96 -3.22 -16.65
N GLN A 23 -2.44 -2.21 -17.37
CA GLN A 23 -1.57 -1.21 -18.02
C GLN A 23 -0.74 -0.43 -16.99
N GLY A 24 -1.35 0.02 -15.89
CA GLY A 24 -0.63 0.71 -14.82
C GLY A 24 0.43 -0.18 -14.17
N LEU A 25 0.09 -1.44 -13.90
CA LEU A 25 1.04 -2.41 -13.34
C LEU A 25 2.22 -2.66 -14.27
N ASN A 26 2.00 -2.76 -15.59
CA ASN A 26 3.09 -2.94 -16.55
C ASN A 26 4.10 -1.78 -16.52
N VAL A 27 3.62 -0.54 -16.35
CA VAL A 27 4.50 0.64 -16.25
C VAL A 27 5.25 0.65 -14.92
N LEU A 28 4.56 0.34 -13.82
CA LEU A 28 5.12 0.39 -12.47
C LEU A 28 6.09 -0.77 -12.19
N GLN A 29 5.91 -1.91 -12.85
CA GLN A 29 6.64 -3.14 -12.57
C GLN A 29 8.15 -2.93 -12.53
N TYR A 30 8.71 -2.19 -13.49
CA TYR A 30 10.15 -1.93 -13.53
C TYR A 30 10.67 -1.26 -12.24
N TYR A 31 9.88 -0.36 -11.66
CA TYR A 31 10.27 0.41 -10.49
C TYR A 31 10.00 -0.32 -9.17
N THR A 32 8.91 -1.09 -9.10
CA THR A 32 8.44 -1.70 -7.85
C THR A 32 8.97 -3.09 -7.59
N THR A 33 9.41 -3.85 -8.61
CA THR A 33 9.84 -5.25 -8.44
C THR A 33 11.35 -5.45 -8.47
N LYS A 34 12.11 -4.43 -8.88
CA LYS A 34 13.57 -4.51 -8.91
C LYS A 34 14.15 -4.15 -7.55
N GLN A 35 15.23 -4.84 -7.19
CA GLN A 35 16.03 -4.45 -6.05
C GLN A 35 16.86 -3.22 -6.40
N TRP A 36 16.77 -2.22 -5.54
CA TRP A 36 17.57 -1.00 -5.64
C TRP A 36 18.64 -1.03 -4.56
N VAL A 37 19.91 -1.10 -4.98
CA VAL A 37 21.04 -1.05 -4.06
C VAL A 37 21.61 0.37 -4.06
N PHE A 38 21.37 1.10 -2.98
CA PHE A 38 21.91 2.43 -2.78
C PHE A 38 23.16 2.34 -1.90
N LYS A 39 24.33 2.67 -2.46
CA LYS A 39 25.57 2.76 -1.67
C LYS A 39 25.54 4.01 -0.81
N ASN A 40 25.56 3.86 0.51
CA ASN A 40 25.42 4.95 1.48
C ASN A 40 26.51 4.95 2.56
N GLU A 41 27.58 4.16 2.39
CA GLU A 41 28.68 4.04 3.35
C GLU A 41 29.29 5.39 3.76
N GLN A 42 29.52 6.27 2.77
CA GLN A 42 30.10 7.61 3.02
C GLN A 42 29.13 8.53 3.77
N MET A 43 27.83 8.39 3.55
CA MET A 43 26.81 9.15 4.26
C MET A 43 26.81 8.81 5.74
N PHE A 44 26.85 7.51 6.08
CA PHE A 44 26.94 7.07 7.47
C PHE A 44 28.30 7.42 8.10
N ALA A 45 29.40 7.30 7.37
CA ALA A 45 30.71 7.72 7.84
C ALA A 45 30.76 9.22 8.18
N MET A 46 30.10 10.06 7.37
CA MET A 46 29.94 11.49 7.65
C MET A 46 29.05 11.71 8.89
N TYR A 47 27.92 11.03 8.99
CA TYR A 47 26.99 11.15 10.12
C TYR A 47 27.67 10.82 11.46
N ASN A 48 28.49 9.76 11.49
CA ASN A 48 29.21 9.34 12.69
C ASN A 48 30.30 10.32 13.15
N ARG A 49 30.68 11.29 12.30
CA ARG A 49 31.64 12.36 12.66
C ARG A 49 30.95 13.62 13.19
N LEU A 50 29.62 13.71 13.09
CA LEU A 50 28.86 14.84 13.61
C LEU A 50 28.92 14.90 15.13
N SER A 51 28.74 16.09 15.69
CA SER A 51 28.57 16.25 17.13
C SER A 51 27.26 15.60 17.58
N ALA A 52 27.16 15.19 18.85
CA ALA A 52 25.93 14.62 19.39
C ALA A 52 24.70 15.54 19.20
N LYS A 53 24.91 16.85 19.29
CA LYS A 53 23.86 17.86 19.05
C LYS A 53 23.37 17.86 17.61
N ASP A 54 24.29 17.75 16.65
CA ASP A 54 23.94 17.72 15.23
C ASP A 54 23.31 16.38 14.84
N GLN A 55 23.75 15.28 15.46
CA GLN A 55 23.13 13.96 15.25
C GLN A 55 21.67 13.92 15.72
N ASP A 56 21.37 14.57 16.84
CA ASP A 56 20.00 14.72 17.36
C ASP A 56 19.14 15.62 16.46
N THR A 57 19.74 16.70 15.94
CA THR A 57 19.05 17.62 15.01
C THR A 57 18.76 16.96 13.66
N PHE A 58 19.70 16.15 13.15
CA PHE A 58 19.63 15.50 11.84
C PHE A 58 19.53 13.98 11.98
N PHE A 59 18.40 13.49 12.47
CA PHE A 59 18.19 12.06 12.67
C PHE A 59 18.35 11.23 11.38
N LEU A 60 19.39 10.40 11.32
CA LEU A 60 19.70 9.52 10.19
C LEU A 60 19.68 8.03 10.57
N ASP A 61 19.77 7.70 11.86
CA ASP A 61 19.77 6.33 12.33
C ASP A 61 18.34 5.78 12.49
N ILE A 62 17.80 5.24 11.41
CA ILE A 62 16.47 4.62 11.40
C ILE A 62 16.37 3.31 12.19
N THR A 63 17.47 2.76 12.72
CA THR A 63 17.42 1.50 13.48
C THR A 63 16.69 1.64 14.82
N HIS A 64 16.68 2.84 15.37
CA HIS A 64 15.96 3.18 16.61
C HIS A 64 14.47 3.46 16.41
N LEU A 65 13.96 3.40 15.17
CA LEU A 65 12.57 3.67 14.86
C LEU A 65 11.68 2.46 15.20
N ASP A 66 10.58 2.69 15.94
CA ASP A 66 9.51 1.70 16.02
C ASP A 66 8.76 1.63 14.67
N TYR A 67 9.18 0.67 13.84
CA TYR A 67 8.57 0.41 12.54
C TYR A 67 7.07 0.17 12.63
N SER A 68 6.57 -0.46 13.69
CA SER A 68 5.14 -0.78 13.81
C SER A 68 4.31 0.48 13.94
N THR A 69 4.72 1.39 14.84
CA THR A 69 4.06 2.68 15.02
C THR A 69 4.24 3.59 13.80
N TYR A 70 5.44 3.58 13.20
CA TYR A 70 5.71 4.34 11.98
C TYR A 70 4.78 3.94 10.82
N PHE A 71 4.69 2.64 10.52
CA PHE A 71 3.81 2.17 9.43
C PHE A 71 2.33 2.38 9.75
N LEU A 72 1.91 2.24 11.00
CA LEU A 72 0.54 2.55 11.40
C LEU A 72 0.21 4.01 11.11
N ASN A 73 1.04 4.95 11.57
CA ASN A 73 0.84 6.38 11.35
C ASN A 73 0.91 6.74 9.86
N TYR A 74 1.84 6.13 9.13
CA TYR A 74 1.96 6.30 7.69
C TYR A 74 0.69 5.89 6.93
N VAL A 75 0.14 4.71 7.23
CA VAL A 75 -1.09 4.21 6.57
C VAL A 75 -2.30 5.07 6.95
N LEU A 76 -2.41 5.49 8.21
CA LEU A 76 -3.47 6.41 8.65
C LEU A 76 -3.37 7.78 7.96
N GLY A 77 -2.15 8.30 7.81
CA GLY A 77 -1.88 9.54 7.09
C GLY A 77 -2.26 9.46 5.61
N ILE A 78 -1.89 8.37 4.92
CA ILE A 78 -2.32 8.14 3.53
C ILE A 78 -3.84 8.15 3.43
N ARG A 79 -4.52 7.41 4.32
CA ARG A 79 -5.98 7.31 4.33
C ARG A 79 -6.62 8.70 4.44
N GLN A 80 -6.18 9.49 5.41
CA GLN A 80 -6.75 10.80 5.68
C GLN A 80 -6.41 11.84 4.60
N TYR A 81 -5.13 11.93 4.21
CA TYR A 81 -4.64 13.06 3.41
C TYR A 81 -4.55 12.77 1.92
N VAL A 82 -4.19 11.56 1.52
CA VAL A 82 -4.06 11.18 0.10
C VAL A 82 -5.38 10.66 -0.44
N LEU A 83 -5.99 9.71 0.27
CA LEU A 83 -7.25 9.08 -0.14
C LEU A 83 -8.49 9.90 0.26
N LYS A 84 -8.31 10.95 1.08
CA LYS A 84 -9.38 11.81 1.58
C LYS A 84 -10.48 11.03 2.31
N GLU A 85 -10.11 9.93 2.96
CA GLU A 85 -11.01 9.10 3.77
C GLU A 85 -10.85 9.45 5.24
N PRO A 86 -11.87 10.02 5.90
CA PRO A 86 -11.71 10.49 7.27
C PRO A 86 -11.72 9.29 8.26
N PRO A 87 -11.10 9.42 9.44
CA PRO A 87 -10.84 8.28 10.34
C PRO A 87 -12.08 7.50 10.77
N GLU A 88 -13.24 8.15 10.84
CA GLU A 88 -14.53 7.57 11.24
C GLU A 88 -15.01 6.50 10.27
N THR A 89 -14.50 6.50 9.03
CA THR A 89 -14.82 5.49 8.01
C THR A 89 -14.07 4.16 8.21
N LEU A 90 -13.03 4.14 9.06
CA LEU A 90 -12.18 2.97 9.26
C LEU A 90 -12.94 1.73 9.76
N PRO A 91 -13.88 1.80 10.73
CA PRO A 91 -14.67 0.65 11.15
C PRO A 91 -15.52 0.08 10.02
N LYS A 92 -16.08 0.95 9.16
CA LYS A 92 -16.86 0.54 7.99
C LYS A 92 -15.99 -0.20 6.97
N ALA A 93 -14.80 0.33 6.68
CA ALA A 93 -13.84 -0.30 5.79
C ALA A 93 -13.40 -1.68 6.31
N LYS A 94 -13.12 -1.82 7.60
CA LYS A 94 -12.78 -3.12 8.23
C LYS A 94 -13.93 -4.14 8.12
N ARG A 95 -15.18 -3.72 8.33
CA ARG A 95 -16.35 -4.58 8.15
C ARG A 95 -16.51 -5.03 6.70
N LEU A 96 -16.31 -4.13 5.73
CA LEU A 96 -16.35 -4.46 4.32
C LEU A 96 -15.27 -5.47 3.95
N LEU A 97 -14.03 -5.24 4.38
CA LEU A 97 -12.91 -6.16 4.13
C LEU A 97 -13.21 -7.56 4.66
N ARG A 98 -13.75 -7.67 5.88
CA ARG A 98 -14.15 -8.97 6.46
C ARG A 98 -15.22 -9.67 5.62
N LYS A 99 -16.24 -8.94 5.15
CA LYS A 99 -17.29 -9.51 4.27
C LYS A 99 -16.69 -10.02 2.96
N LEU A 100 -15.82 -9.23 2.32
CA LEU A 100 -15.17 -9.61 1.08
C LEU A 100 -14.26 -10.83 1.26
N TYR A 101 -13.53 -10.91 2.38
CA TYR A 101 -12.70 -12.08 2.71
C TYR A 101 -13.53 -13.35 2.87
N ILE A 102 -14.66 -13.28 3.60
CA ILE A 102 -15.55 -14.44 3.76
C ILE A 102 -16.10 -14.87 2.40
N MET A 103 -16.55 -13.92 1.57
CA MET A 103 -17.05 -14.20 0.23
C MET A 103 -15.97 -14.85 -0.65
N ASP A 104 -14.73 -14.36 -0.61
CA ASP A 104 -13.59 -14.95 -1.33
C ASP A 104 -13.34 -16.40 -0.90
N LYS A 105 -13.35 -16.68 0.41
CA LYS A 105 -13.19 -18.04 0.93
C LYS A 105 -14.33 -18.98 0.54
N LEU A 106 -15.57 -18.51 0.52
CA LEU A 106 -16.71 -19.29 0.05
C LEU A 106 -16.58 -19.62 -1.44
N VAL A 107 -16.17 -18.64 -2.26
CA VAL A 107 -15.97 -18.86 -3.70
C VAL A 107 -14.82 -19.82 -3.96
N GLN A 108 -13.68 -19.67 -3.26
CA GLN A 108 -12.55 -20.61 -3.36
C GLN A 108 -12.98 -22.04 -3.01
N GLY A 109 -13.75 -22.23 -1.93
CA GLY A 109 -14.26 -23.54 -1.54
C GLY A 109 -15.39 -24.10 -2.40
N ALA A 110 -16.03 -23.29 -3.26
CA ALA A 110 -17.05 -23.74 -4.19
C ALA A 110 -16.49 -24.06 -5.59
N ILE A 111 -15.32 -23.50 -5.92
CA ILE A 111 -14.60 -23.74 -7.18
C ILE A 111 -13.63 -24.93 -7.05
N TYR A 112 -13.28 -25.32 -5.83
CA TYR A 112 -12.52 -26.52 -5.50
C TYR A 112 -13.45 -27.62 -4.98
#